data_AF-A0A959SD00-F1
#
_entry.id   AF-A0A959SD00-F1
#
_cell.length_a   1.000
_cell.length_b   1.000
_cell.length_c   1.000
_cell.angle_alpha   90.00
_cell.angle_beta   90.00
_cell.angle_gamma   90.00
#
_symmetry.space_group_name_H-M   'P 1'
#
loop_
_entity.id
_entity.type
_entity.pdbx_description
1 polymer ?
#
loop_
_entity_poly.entity_id
_entity_poly.type
_entity_poly.pdbx_seq_one_letter_code
_entity_poly.pdbx_strand_id
1 'polypeptide(L)'
;MLTRLKDHKWLALALSVAFVVVNMALMAKRVYWFNLLPVALILGWAMLTSVDKLLFAVAFFTPLSINLEELDIGGIGISLPTEPIMVGLTVLFLFKLGMERGVVDVRVWRHPITLVILAQLAWMLLCIIPSSMPFVSTKYMLARLWFVVTMYFMVSRLFEQPRNVHRFLWSYIAGLSIVVLYTLIHHSLFGFEHEPAHWVMTPFFKDHTSYGAILAFFLPFCIGALTFPGYSSGGRTAALLVFLLLTVGLIFSYTRAAWLSLVGAFVLFLVMRLRVPTWVLGALLVTAGVVYVVEQEQITIALERNRDESSDDLGKHVSSISNISSDASNLERINRWNSAVRMWEERPVFGWGPGTYMFQYAPFQASEDRTIISTNFAAGGNAHSEYLGPLSEQGVPGMLLMVLLVGVTLYHAIKLHGRMPAGGDRRLVMTTTLGLVTYYLHGALNNFLDLDKASVPFWAFTVLIVLMDIRYPRTVERTKDPIVSPA
;
A
#
# COMPACT_ATOMS: atom_id res chain seq x y z
N MET A 1 -37.68 -14.69 3.97
CA MET A 1 -37.98 -13.46 3.21
C MET A 1 -37.71 -13.63 1.71
N LEU A 2 -36.51 -14.05 1.28
CA LEU A 2 -36.19 -14.32 -0.14
C LEU A 2 -37.00 -15.46 -0.80
N THR A 3 -37.47 -16.44 -0.04
CA THR A 3 -38.33 -17.53 -0.55
C THR A 3 -39.74 -17.07 -0.94
N ARG A 4 -40.29 -16.02 -0.30
CA ARG A 4 -41.60 -15.44 -0.66
C ARG A 4 -41.52 -14.51 -1.89
N LEU A 5 -40.34 -14.04 -2.28
CA LEU A 5 -40.14 -13.22 -3.48
C LEU A 5 -40.19 -14.03 -4.78
N LYS A 6 -39.91 -15.34 -4.73
CA LYS A 6 -40.01 -16.23 -5.90
C LYS A 6 -41.45 -16.35 -6.44
N ASP A 7 -42.44 -16.15 -5.59
CA ASP A 7 -43.86 -16.23 -5.94
C ASP A 7 -44.41 -14.92 -6.53
N HIS A 8 -43.61 -13.82 -6.51
CA HIS A 8 -43.99 -12.50 -6.99
C HIS A 8 -43.16 -12.05 -8.21
N LYS A 9 -43.03 -12.92 -9.22
CA LYS A 9 -42.36 -12.57 -10.50
C LYS A 9 -42.92 -11.30 -11.15
N TRP A 10 -44.22 -11.04 -10.97
CA TRP A 10 -44.88 -9.81 -11.43
C TRP A 10 -44.38 -8.54 -10.75
N LEU A 11 -44.01 -8.58 -9.47
CA LEU A 11 -43.47 -7.43 -8.75
C LEU A 11 -42.06 -7.09 -9.27
N ALA A 12 -41.22 -8.09 -9.50
CA ALA A 12 -39.89 -7.89 -10.09
C ALA A 12 -39.98 -7.31 -11.51
N LEU A 13 -40.94 -7.81 -12.32
CA LEU A 13 -41.20 -7.27 -13.66
C LEU A 13 -41.71 -5.82 -13.58
N ALA A 14 -42.66 -5.52 -12.70
CA ALA A 14 -43.19 -4.17 -12.51
C ALA A 14 -42.11 -3.17 -12.06
N LEU A 15 -41.26 -3.56 -11.12
CA LEU A 15 -40.12 -2.74 -10.67
C LEU A 15 -39.09 -2.53 -11.79
N SER A 16 -38.84 -3.55 -12.61
CA SER A 16 -37.92 -3.44 -13.76
C SER A 16 -38.47 -2.50 -14.84
N VAL A 17 -39.76 -2.61 -15.17
CA VAL A 17 -40.44 -1.71 -16.11
C VAL A 17 -40.47 -0.28 -15.56
N ALA A 18 -40.81 -0.10 -14.29
CA ALA A 18 -40.76 1.21 -13.64
C ALA A 18 -39.36 1.83 -13.67
N PHE A 19 -38.32 1.02 -13.38
CA PHE A 19 -36.94 1.47 -13.49
C PHE A 19 -36.61 1.92 -14.92
N VAL A 20 -36.96 1.14 -15.95
CA VAL A 20 -36.69 1.49 -17.36
C VAL A 20 -37.40 2.79 -17.76
N VAL A 21 -38.68 2.96 -17.39
CA VAL A 21 -39.46 4.15 -17.74
C VAL A 21 -38.91 5.40 -17.04
N VAL A 22 -38.61 5.32 -15.73
CA VAL A 22 -38.01 6.43 -14.98
C VAL A 22 -36.62 6.74 -15.53
N ASN A 23 -35.81 5.73 -15.84
CA ASN A 23 -34.49 5.90 -16.42
C ASN A 23 -34.56 6.60 -17.78
N MET A 24 -35.44 6.15 -18.68
CA MET A 24 -35.64 6.79 -19.99
C MET A 24 -36.05 8.26 -19.84
N ALA A 25 -36.95 8.58 -18.91
CA ALA A 25 -37.36 9.96 -18.63
C ALA A 25 -36.21 10.82 -18.07
N LEU A 26 -35.34 10.27 -17.22
CA LEU A 26 -34.17 10.96 -16.67
C LEU A 26 -33.06 11.14 -17.70
N MET A 27 -32.81 10.13 -18.54
CA MET A 27 -31.89 10.22 -19.67
C MET A 27 -32.30 11.29 -20.68
N ALA A 28 -33.60 11.44 -20.96
CA ALA A 28 -34.12 12.51 -21.81
C ALA A 28 -33.80 13.91 -21.23
N LYS A 29 -33.67 14.02 -19.90
CA LYS A 29 -33.25 15.23 -19.19
C LYS A 29 -31.74 15.33 -18.96
N ARG A 30 -30.94 14.48 -19.62
CA ARG A 30 -29.47 14.38 -19.46
C ARG A 30 -29.02 14.04 -18.03
N VAL A 31 -29.86 13.37 -17.24
CA VAL A 31 -29.52 12.89 -15.91
C VAL A 31 -29.15 11.41 -16.00
N TYR A 32 -27.85 11.12 -16.03
CA TYR A 32 -27.33 9.76 -16.25
C TYR A 32 -27.08 8.95 -14.97
N TRP A 33 -27.05 9.61 -13.80
CA TRP A 33 -26.73 8.97 -12.51
C TRP A 33 -27.66 7.84 -12.11
N PHE A 34 -28.91 7.84 -12.59
CA PHE A 34 -29.88 6.79 -12.31
C PHE A 34 -29.50 5.43 -12.92
N ASN A 35 -28.60 5.41 -13.91
CA ASN A 35 -28.00 4.19 -14.45
C ASN A 35 -27.20 3.41 -13.40
N LEU A 36 -26.71 4.08 -12.35
CA LEU A 36 -25.96 3.45 -11.27
C LEU A 36 -26.87 2.80 -10.23
N LEU A 37 -28.18 3.03 -10.25
CA LEU A 37 -29.09 2.50 -9.22
C LEU A 37 -29.07 0.96 -9.12
N PRO A 38 -29.12 0.18 -10.22
CA PRO A 38 -29.02 -1.28 -10.12
C PRO A 38 -27.68 -1.73 -9.51
N VAL A 39 -26.58 -1.06 -9.85
CA VAL A 39 -25.26 -1.32 -9.28
C VAL A 39 -25.25 -1.02 -7.79
N ALA A 40 -25.79 0.13 -7.38
CA ALA A 40 -25.91 0.53 -5.97
C ALA A 40 -26.78 -0.46 -5.17
N LEU A 41 -27.89 -0.95 -5.76
CA LEU A 41 -28.75 -1.95 -5.13
C LEU A 41 -28.06 -3.31 -4.98
N ILE A 42 -27.33 -3.78 -6.00
CA ILE A 42 -26.55 -5.01 -5.94
C ILE A 42 -25.45 -4.90 -4.89
N LEU A 43 -24.72 -3.78 -4.85
CA LEU A 43 -23.69 -3.52 -3.85
C LEU A 43 -24.29 -3.44 -2.45
N GLY A 44 -25.40 -2.73 -2.25
CA GLY A 44 -26.10 -2.66 -0.98
C GLY A 44 -26.59 -4.03 -0.51
N TRP A 45 -27.14 -4.85 -1.42
CA TRP A 45 -27.53 -6.22 -1.10
C TRP A 45 -26.32 -7.11 -0.76
N ALA A 46 -25.22 -6.98 -1.51
CA ALA A 46 -23.99 -7.73 -1.26
C ALA A 46 -23.33 -7.34 0.08
N MET A 47 -23.42 -6.07 0.48
CA MET A 47 -22.94 -5.60 1.79
C MET A 47 -23.66 -6.29 2.94
N LEU A 48 -24.95 -6.58 2.78
CA LEU A 48 -25.74 -7.27 3.82
C LEU A 48 -25.62 -8.80 3.78
N THR A 49 -25.33 -9.39 2.62
CA THR A 49 -25.44 -10.85 2.42
C THR A 49 -24.12 -11.55 2.15
N SER A 50 -23.06 -10.84 1.73
CA SER A 50 -21.83 -11.46 1.21
C SER A 50 -20.61 -10.53 1.36
N VAL A 51 -20.36 -10.05 2.57
CA VAL A 51 -19.19 -9.21 2.91
C VAL A 51 -17.87 -9.83 2.46
N ASP A 52 -17.67 -11.13 2.67
CA ASP A 52 -16.45 -11.84 2.26
C ASP A 52 -16.18 -11.72 0.74
N LYS A 53 -17.24 -11.82 -0.08
CA LYS A 53 -17.14 -11.69 -1.53
C LYS A 53 -16.80 -10.26 -1.94
N LEU A 54 -17.32 -9.27 -1.23
CA LEU A 54 -16.97 -7.87 -1.45
C LEU A 54 -15.50 -7.60 -1.11
N LEU A 55 -14.97 -8.17 -0.03
CA LEU A 55 -13.54 -8.04 0.29
C LEU A 55 -12.64 -8.68 -0.78
N PHE A 56 -13.01 -9.85 -1.31
CA PHE A 56 -12.32 -10.43 -2.46
C PHE A 56 -12.45 -9.59 -3.73
N ALA A 57 -13.63 -8.99 -3.97
CA ALA A 57 -13.85 -8.09 -5.10
C ALA A 57 -13.00 -6.82 -4.97
N VAL A 58 -12.91 -6.22 -3.78
CA VAL A 58 -12.02 -5.09 -3.53
C VAL A 58 -10.58 -5.48 -3.86
N ALA A 59 -10.09 -6.61 -3.32
CA ALA A 59 -8.74 -7.09 -3.63
C ALA A 59 -8.50 -7.26 -5.14
N PHE A 60 -9.45 -7.86 -5.87
CA PHE A 60 -9.36 -8.05 -7.31
C PHE A 60 -9.41 -6.74 -8.12
N PHE A 61 -10.28 -5.81 -7.75
CA PHE A 61 -10.46 -4.56 -8.47
C PHE A 61 -9.43 -3.50 -8.10
N THR A 62 -8.69 -3.63 -7.00
CA THR A 62 -7.69 -2.63 -6.59
C THR A 62 -6.60 -2.37 -7.63
N PRO A 63 -5.94 -3.37 -8.26
CA PRO A 63 -5.00 -3.08 -9.34
C PRO A 63 -5.67 -2.44 -10.56
N LEU A 64 -6.95 -2.76 -10.78
CA LEU A 64 -7.77 -2.29 -11.90
C LEU A 64 -8.51 -0.99 -11.58
N SER A 65 -8.28 -0.39 -10.40
CA SER A 65 -8.99 0.80 -9.98
C SER A 65 -8.45 2.02 -10.72
N ILE A 66 -9.36 2.92 -11.08
CA ILE A 66 -9.03 4.17 -11.76
C ILE A 66 -9.33 5.31 -10.80
N ASN A 67 -8.35 6.19 -10.61
CA ASN A 67 -8.51 7.39 -9.80
C ASN A 67 -9.17 8.48 -10.64
N LEU A 68 -10.28 9.04 -10.16
CA LEU A 68 -11.04 10.05 -10.91
C LEU A 68 -10.32 11.41 -11.00
N GLU A 69 -9.45 11.73 -10.04
CA GLU A 69 -8.61 12.93 -10.08
C GLU A 69 -7.60 12.86 -11.23
N GLU A 70 -7.09 11.67 -11.54
CA GLU A 70 -6.17 11.45 -12.67
C GLU A 70 -6.85 11.58 -14.04
N LEU A 71 -8.18 11.55 -14.08
CA LEU A 71 -8.96 11.73 -15.31
C LEU A 71 -9.48 13.16 -15.50
N ASP A 72 -9.16 14.11 -14.60
CA ASP A 72 -9.80 15.43 -14.52
C ASP A 72 -11.34 15.37 -14.38
N ILE A 73 -11.88 14.22 -13.94
CA ILE A 73 -13.33 14.02 -13.82
C ILE A 73 -13.77 14.44 -12.41
N GLY A 74 -14.28 15.66 -12.31
CA GLY A 74 -15.06 16.11 -11.16
C GLY A 74 -14.27 16.50 -9.90
N GLY A 75 -12.92 16.51 -9.95
CA GLY A 75 -12.08 16.97 -8.84
C GLY A 75 -12.18 16.14 -7.55
N ILE A 76 -12.63 14.88 -7.67
CA ILE A 76 -12.80 13.95 -6.55
C ILE A 76 -11.70 12.89 -6.63
N GLY A 77 -10.70 12.96 -5.75
CA GLY A 77 -9.64 11.94 -5.63
C GLY A 77 -10.12 10.65 -4.96
N ILE A 78 -10.98 9.89 -5.64
CA ILE A 78 -11.50 8.59 -5.19
C ILE A 78 -11.23 7.55 -6.28
N SER A 79 -10.73 6.38 -5.89
CA SER A 79 -10.49 5.25 -6.78
C SER A 79 -11.76 4.40 -6.98
N LEU A 80 -12.24 4.30 -8.23
CA LEU A 80 -13.38 3.45 -8.58
C LEU A 80 -12.93 2.08 -9.10
N PRO A 81 -13.65 0.99 -8.76
CA PRO A 81 -14.84 0.92 -7.91
C PRO A 81 -14.54 0.68 -6.41
N THR A 82 -13.26 0.62 -6.03
CA THR A 82 -12.81 0.06 -4.75
C THR A 82 -13.13 0.92 -3.54
N GLU A 83 -12.82 2.21 -3.58
CA GLU A 83 -12.99 3.11 -2.43
C GLU A 83 -14.45 3.29 -2.01
N PRO A 84 -15.44 3.48 -2.91
CA PRO A 84 -16.84 3.53 -2.49
C PRO A 84 -17.32 2.25 -1.80
N ILE A 85 -16.84 1.09 -2.26
CA ILE A 85 -17.13 -0.19 -1.60
C ILE A 85 -16.51 -0.19 -0.20
N MET A 86 -15.25 0.25 -0.06
CA MET A 86 -14.59 0.32 1.24
C MET A 86 -15.26 1.29 2.21
N VAL A 87 -15.76 2.44 1.73
CA VAL A 87 -16.54 3.38 2.53
C VAL A 87 -17.81 2.71 3.06
N GLY A 88 -18.59 2.05 2.21
CA GLY A 88 -19.81 1.35 2.64
C GLY A 88 -19.52 0.20 3.61
N LEU A 89 -18.45 -0.56 3.38
CA LEU A 89 -17.99 -1.61 4.30
C LEU A 89 -17.53 -1.05 5.65
N THR A 90 -16.91 0.13 5.66
CA THR A 90 -16.52 0.83 6.89
C THR A 90 -17.73 1.21 7.72
N VAL A 91 -18.76 1.81 7.10
CA VAL A 91 -20.02 2.15 7.78
C VAL A 91 -20.68 0.90 8.36
N LEU A 92 -20.74 -0.18 7.57
CA LEU A 92 -21.26 -1.47 8.04
C LEU A 92 -20.47 -2.03 9.23
N PHE A 93 -19.14 -1.95 9.19
CA PHE A 93 -18.28 -2.42 10.28
C PHE A 93 -18.49 -1.61 11.55
N LEU A 94 -18.57 -0.28 11.47
CA LEU A 94 -18.84 0.58 12.62
C LEU A 94 -20.21 0.30 13.24
N PHE A 95 -21.24 0.11 12.40
CA PHE A 95 -22.57 -0.29 12.86
C PHE A 95 -22.54 -1.63 13.60
N LYS A 96 -21.85 -2.62 13.02
CA LYS A 96 -21.70 -3.95 13.63
C LYS A 96 -20.93 -3.87 14.96
N LEU A 97 -19.88 -3.07 15.02
CA LEU A 97 -19.07 -2.87 16.24
C LEU A 97 -19.89 -2.25 17.38
N GLY A 98 -20.86 -1.37 17.06
CA GLY A 98 -21.77 -0.78 18.05
C GLY A 98 -22.87 -1.72 18.55
N MET A 99 -23.30 -2.69 17.73
CA MET A 99 -24.39 -3.61 18.05
C MET A 99 -23.94 -4.96 18.63
N GLU A 100 -22.81 -5.47 18.17
CA GLU A 100 -22.33 -6.81 18.48
C GLU A 100 -21.03 -6.75 19.28
N ARG A 101 -20.93 -7.56 20.35
CA ARG A 101 -19.65 -7.77 21.04
C ARG A 101 -18.84 -8.84 20.30
N GLY A 102 -17.53 -8.66 20.24
CA GLY A 102 -16.61 -9.65 19.68
C GLY A 102 -16.58 -9.70 18.15
N VAL A 103 -16.93 -8.59 17.47
CA VAL A 103 -16.83 -8.48 16.00
C VAL A 103 -15.41 -8.75 15.52
N VAL A 104 -14.40 -8.33 16.29
CA VAL A 104 -12.98 -8.63 16.11
C VAL A 104 -12.46 -9.21 17.42
N ASP A 105 -11.62 -10.25 17.35
CA ASP A 105 -11.01 -10.89 18.51
C ASP A 105 -10.22 -9.86 19.35
N VAL A 106 -10.45 -9.84 20.67
CA VAL A 106 -9.75 -8.98 21.63
C VAL A 106 -8.23 -9.10 21.52
N ARG A 107 -7.71 -10.27 21.14
CA ARG A 107 -6.27 -10.50 20.94
C ARG A 107 -5.72 -9.67 19.78
N VAL A 108 -6.52 -9.39 18.75
CA VAL A 108 -6.14 -8.49 17.65
C VAL A 108 -6.08 -7.05 18.14
N TRP A 109 -7.07 -6.59 18.91
CA TRP A 109 -7.09 -5.23 19.48
C TRP A 109 -5.90 -4.95 20.40
N ARG A 110 -5.50 -5.93 21.20
CA ARG A 110 -4.39 -5.81 22.17
C ARG A 110 -3.01 -6.08 21.57
N HIS A 111 -2.93 -6.46 20.29
CA HIS A 111 -1.65 -6.78 19.67
C HIS A 111 -0.80 -5.50 19.51
N PRO A 112 0.52 -5.52 19.82
CA PRO A 112 1.37 -4.33 19.73
C PRO A 112 1.31 -3.60 18.38
N ILE A 113 1.31 -4.34 17.27
CA ILE A 113 1.14 -3.78 15.93
C ILE A 113 -0.17 -2.98 15.82
N THR A 114 -1.30 -3.55 16.25
CA THR A 114 -2.60 -2.87 16.23
C THR A 114 -2.59 -1.61 17.11
N LEU A 115 -1.95 -1.66 18.28
CA LEU A 115 -1.86 -0.49 19.17
C LEU A 115 -1.10 0.67 18.52
N VAL A 116 -0.03 0.39 17.77
CA VAL A 116 0.70 1.43 17.01
C VAL A 116 -0.17 2.02 15.90
N ILE A 117 -0.93 1.19 15.18
CA ILE A 117 -1.88 1.65 14.14
C ILE A 117 -2.95 2.56 14.76
N LEU A 118 -3.50 2.18 15.91
CA LEU A 118 -4.48 3.00 16.63
C LEU A 118 -3.87 4.31 17.13
N ALA A 119 -2.62 4.28 17.60
CA ALA A 119 -1.89 5.47 17.99
C ALA A 119 -1.64 6.40 16.79
N GLN A 120 -1.32 5.86 15.60
CA GLN A 120 -1.23 6.64 14.36
C GLN A 120 -2.54 7.32 14.00
N LEU A 121 -3.65 6.57 14.02
CA LEU A 121 -4.98 7.14 13.72
C LEU A 121 -5.39 8.22 14.74
N ALA A 122 -5.11 7.99 16.03
CA ALA A 122 -5.39 8.96 17.08
C ALA A 122 -4.52 10.22 16.91
N TRP A 123 -3.23 10.06 16.63
CA TRP A 123 -2.33 11.18 16.39
C TRP A 123 -2.73 11.99 15.15
N MET A 124 -3.07 11.31 14.06
CA MET A 124 -3.56 11.94 12.83
C MET A 124 -4.82 12.78 13.09
N LEU A 125 -5.76 12.28 13.91
CA LEU A 125 -6.94 13.03 14.33
C LEU A 125 -6.59 14.29 15.12
N LEU A 126 -5.61 14.21 16.04
CA LEU A 126 -5.14 15.36 16.81
C LEU A 126 -4.47 16.42 15.92
N CYS A 127 -3.70 16.00 14.91
CA CYS A 127 -3.05 16.91 13.95
C CYS A 127 -4.05 17.68 13.06
N ILE A 128 -5.33 17.29 12.99
CA ILE A 128 -6.34 18.06 12.25
C ILE A 128 -6.60 19.42 12.91
N ILE A 129 -6.52 19.51 14.24
CA ILE A 129 -6.84 20.75 14.98
C ILE A 129 -5.85 21.90 14.64
N PRO A 130 -4.52 21.70 14.70
CA PRO A 130 -3.55 22.73 14.31
C PRO A 130 -3.20 22.73 12.80
N SER A 131 -3.88 21.93 11.98
CA SER A 131 -3.63 21.83 10.54
C SER A 131 -3.80 23.18 9.85
N SER A 132 -2.93 23.49 8.90
CA SER A 132 -3.08 24.66 8.04
C SER A 132 -4.27 24.54 7.08
N MET A 133 -4.71 23.31 6.78
CA MET A 133 -5.86 23.02 5.93
C MET A 133 -6.71 21.90 6.54
N PRO A 134 -7.51 22.18 7.59
CA PRO A 134 -8.24 21.15 8.33
C PRO A 134 -9.17 20.28 7.47
N PHE A 135 -9.76 20.85 6.41
CA PHE A 135 -10.63 20.11 5.49
C PHE A 135 -9.88 19.06 4.66
N VAL A 136 -8.67 19.40 4.19
CA VAL A 136 -7.79 18.45 3.47
C VAL A 136 -7.37 17.33 4.42
N SER A 137 -6.94 17.68 5.64
CA SER A 137 -6.55 16.71 6.65
C SER A 137 -7.69 15.80 7.09
N THR A 138 -8.91 16.30 7.14
CA THR A 138 -10.09 15.48 7.42
C THR A 138 -10.34 14.46 6.30
N LYS A 139 -10.25 14.87 5.02
CA LYS A 139 -10.36 13.94 3.90
C LYS A 139 -9.28 12.87 3.94
N TYR A 140 -8.03 13.25 4.22
CA TYR A 140 -6.91 12.32 4.35
C TYR A 140 -7.13 11.31 5.48
N MET A 141 -7.60 11.77 6.65
CA MET A 141 -7.92 10.90 7.79
C MET A 141 -9.08 9.94 7.47
N LEU A 142 -10.13 10.41 6.80
CA LEU A 142 -11.23 9.54 6.36
C LEU A 142 -10.73 8.47 5.39
N ALA A 143 -9.87 8.85 4.44
CA ALA A 143 -9.26 7.92 3.50
C ALA A 143 -8.44 6.84 4.21
N ARG A 144 -7.57 7.26 5.13
CA ARG A 144 -6.80 6.36 5.98
C ARG A 144 -7.70 5.41 6.77
N LEU A 145 -8.82 5.91 7.29
CA LEU A 145 -9.75 5.13 8.13
C LEU A 145 -10.45 4.04 7.32
N TRP A 146 -10.96 4.30 6.12
CA TRP A 146 -11.62 3.23 5.35
C TRP A 146 -10.62 2.17 4.84
N PHE A 147 -9.36 2.53 4.58
CA PHE A 147 -8.33 1.53 4.26
C PHE A 147 -8.01 0.64 5.47
N VAL A 148 -7.75 1.22 6.65
CA VAL A 148 -7.43 0.44 7.85
C VAL A 148 -8.64 -0.40 8.30
N VAL A 149 -9.83 0.17 8.38
CA VAL A 149 -11.02 -0.56 8.83
C VAL A 149 -11.29 -1.77 7.94
N THR A 150 -11.27 -1.59 6.62
CA THR A 150 -11.62 -2.68 5.71
C THR A 150 -10.48 -3.68 5.53
N MET A 151 -9.25 -3.21 5.28
CA MET A 151 -8.13 -4.08 4.89
C MET A 151 -7.30 -4.58 6.07
N TYR A 152 -7.48 -4.01 7.26
CA TYR A 152 -6.92 -4.55 8.51
C TYR A 152 -8.00 -5.28 9.32
N PHE A 153 -9.01 -4.57 9.83
CA PHE A 153 -9.95 -5.14 10.80
C PHE A 153 -10.98 -6.09 10.18
N MET A 154 -11.58 -5.77 9.02
CA MET A 154 -12.53 -6.70 8.38
C MET A 154 -11.84 -7.90 7.75
N VAL A 155 -10.70 -7.68 7.08
CA VAL A 155 -9.88 -8.77 6.53
C VAL A 155 -9.36 -9.71 7.63
N SER A 156 -9.15 -9.22 8.86
CA SER A 156 -8.78 -10.10 9.98
C SER A 156 -9.78 -11.23 10.20
N ARG A 157 -11.07 -10.95 9.99
CA ARG A 157 -12.16 -11.93 10.09
C ARG A 157 -12.19 -12.87 8.90
N LEU A 158 -11.97 -12.33 7.70
CA LEU A 158 -11.87 -13.12 6.47
C LEU A 158 -10.74 -14.17 6.58
N PHE A 159 -9.62 -13.79 7.21
CA PHE A 159 -8.41 -14.60 7.35
C PHE A 159 -8.45 -15.64 8.48
N GLU A 160 -9.51 -15.68 9.29
CA GLU A 160 -9.71 -16.77 10.26
C GLU A 160 -9.80 -18.14 9.57
N GLN A 161 -10.26 -18.15 8.31
CA GLN A 161 -10.19 -19.32 7.45
C GLN A 161 -8.89 -19.30 6.63
N PRO A 162 -7.94 -20.23 6.83
CA PRO A 162 -6.63 -20.20 6.17
C PRO A 162 -6.71 -20.18 4.63
N ARG A 163 -7.74 -20.81 4.05
CA ARG A 163 -7.97 -20.82 2.59
C ARG A 163 -8.25 -19.42 2.04
N ASN A 164 -8.89 -18.56 2.83
CA ASN A 164 -9.26 -17.22 2.38
C ASN A 164 -8.05 -16.29 2.27
N VAL A 165 -6.97 -16.54 3.03
CA VAL A 165 -5.71 -15.82 2.86
C VAL A 165 -5.19 -16.01 1.44
N HIS A 166 -5.04 -17.26 1.00
CA HIS A 166 -4.60 -17.53 -0.37
C HIS A 166 -5.56 -17.00 -1.43
N ARG A 167 -6.88 -17.10 -1.22
CA ARG A 167 -7.88 -16.55 -2.15
C ARG A 167 -7.73 -15.04 -2.29
N PHE A 168 -7.56 -14.31 -1.19
CA PHE A 168 -7.39 -12.86 -1.20
C PHE A 168 -6.14 -12.44 -1.98
N LEU A 169 -5.02 -13.11 -1.70
CA LEU A 169 -3.75 -12.85 -2.38
C LEU A 169 -3.86 -13.14 -3.88
N TRP A 170 -4.45 -14.27 -4.27
CA TRP A 170 -4.68 -14.60 -5.67
C TRP A 170 -5.72 -13.71 -6.35
N SER A 171 -6.72 -13.20 -5.63
CA SER A 171 -7.67 -12.20 -6.16
C SER A 171 -6.93 -10.93 -6.57
N TYR A 172 -6.08 -10.40 -5.69
CA TYR A 172 -5.27 -9.23 -6.00
C TYR A 172 -4.32 -9.49 -7.18
N ILE A 173 -3.58 -10.60 -7.12
CA ILE A 173 -2.63 -10.97 -8.17
C ILE A 173 -3.32 -11.18 -9.52
N ALA A 174 -4.56 -11.71 -9.54
CA ALA A 174 -5.32 -11.87 -10.78
C ALA A 174 -5.65 -10.50 -11.41
N GLY A 175 -6.12 -9.53 -10.61
CA GLY A 175 -6.32 -8.15 -11.08
C GLY A 175 -5.02 -7.53 -11.58
N LEU A 176 -3.94 -7.70 -10.83
CA LEU A 176 -2.62 -7.18 -11.19
C LEU A 176 -2.08 -7.80 -12.48
N SER A 177 -2.30 -9.10 -12.69
CA SER A 177 -1.89 -9.81 -13.91
C SER A 177 -2.57 -9.24 -15.15
N ILE A 178 -3.84 -8.83 -15.05
CA ILE A 178 -4.55 -8.16 -16.15
C ILE A 178 -3.89 -6.82 -16.47
N VAL A 179 -3.54 -6.04 -15.45
CA VAL A 179 -2.83 -4.76 -15.63
C VAL A 179 -1.46 -4.96 -16.26
N VAL A 180 -0.70 -5.98 -15.82
CA VAL A 180 0.61 -6.29 -16.40
C VAL A 180 0.49 -6.67 -17.87
N LEU A 181 -0.47 -7.52 -18.23
CA LEU A 181 -0.72 -7.88 -19.63
C LEU A 181 -1.10 -6.66 -20.46
N TYR A 182 -2.02 -5.82 -19.96
CA TYR A 182 -2.39 -4.56 -20.60
C TYR A 182 -1.17 -3.67 -20.84
N THR A 183 -0.35 -3.47 -19.79
CA THR A 183 0.84 -2.62 -19.82
C THR A 183 1.87 -3.16 -20.81
N LEU A 184 2.15 -4.46 -20.81
CA LEU A 184 3.12 -5.07 -21.72
C LEU A 184 2.66 -5.00 -23.18
N ILE A 185 1.37 -5.23 -23.45
CA ILE A 185 0.81 -5.09 -24.80
C ILE A 185 0.93 -3.63 -25.25
N HIS A 186 0.54 -2.67 -24.41
CA HIS A 186 0.61 -1.26 -24.73
C HIS A 186 2.06 -0.80 -24.95
N HIS A 187 2.98 -1.22 -24.08
CA HIS A 187 4.41 -0.89 -24.17
C HIS A 187 5.08 -1.52 -25.40
N SER A 188 4.61 -2.68 -25.86
CA SER A 188 5.11 -3.32 -27.08
C SER A 188 4.85 -2.48 -28.34
N LEU A 189 3.80 -1.63 -28.34
CA LEU A 189 3.52 -0.70 -29.43
C LEU A 189 4.58 0.41 -29.55
N PHE A 190 5.36 0.62 -28.49
CA PHE A 190 6.46 1.58 -28.42
C PHE A 190 7.82 0.88 -28.29
N GLY A 191 7.94 -0.38 -28.73
CA GLY A 191 9.22 -1.08 -28.77
C GLY A 191 9.88 -1.31 -27.40
N PHE A 192 9.11 -1.27 -26.31
CA PHE A 192 9.62 -1.37 -24.92
C PHE A 192 10.62 -0.28 -24.52
N GLU A 193 10.54 0.90 -25.15
CA GLU A 193 11.40 2.05 -24.85
C GLU A 193 11.21 2.59 -23.42
N HIS A 194 12.25 3.22 -22.87
CA HIS A 194 12.25 3.71 -21.48
C HIS A 194 11.25 4.86 -21.25
N GLU A 195 11.14 5.82 -22.18
CA GLU A 195 10.24 6.98 -22.05
C GLU A 195 8.75 6.57 -21.97
N PRO A 196 8.22 5.73 -22.89
CA PRO A 196 6.86 5.19 -22.78
C PRO A 196 6.59 4.44 -21.48
N ALA A 197 7.60 3.79 -20.90
CA ALA A 197 7.44 3.00 -19.67
C ALA A 197 6.87 3.83 -18.51
N HIS A 198 7.06 5.15 -18.50
CA HIS A 198 6.58 6.03 -17.44
C HIS A 198 5.05 6.14 -17.34
N TRP A 199 4.31 5.89 -18.42
CA TRP A 199 2.86 6.17 -18.51
C TRP A 199 2.02 5.06 -19.17
N VAL A 200 2.62 4.05 -19.80
CA VAL A 200 1.90 2.96 -20.51
C VAL A 200 0.93 2.13 -19.66
N MET A 201 1.03 2.22 -18.34
CA MET A 201 0.13 1.59 -17.36
C MET A 201 -1.17 2.39 -17.09
N THR A 202 -1.27 3.61 -17.61
CA THR A 202 -2.49 4.45 -17.55
C THR A 202 -3.63 3.76 -18.28
N PRO A 203 -4.89 3.76 -17.78
CA PRO A 203 -5.40 4.55 -16.66
C PRO A 203 -5.34 3.84 -15.30
N PHE A 204 -4.72 2.65 -15.22
CA PHE A 204 -4.74 1.89 -13.99
C PHE A 204 -3.74 2.45 -12.99
N PHE A 205 -2.47 2.59 -13.37
CA PHE A 205 -1.45 3.20 -12.52
C PHE A 205 -1.03 4.54 -13.11
N LYS A 206 -0.84 5.55 -12.24
CA LYS A 206 -0.40 6.88 -12.64
C LYS A 206 1.01 6.87 -13.23
N ASP A 207 1.87 6.02 -12.69
CA ASP A 207 3.29 6.04 -12.97
C ASP A 207 3.94 4.67 -12.77
N HIS A 208 5.09 4.48 -13.43
CA HIS A 208 5.90 3.27 -13.35
C HIS A 208 6.41 2.92 -11.94
N THR A 209 6.59 3.91 -11.06
CA THR A 209 7.16 3.66 -9.73
C THR A 209 6.16 2.98 -8.80
N SER A 210 4.90 3.44 -8.79
CA SER A 210 3.82 2.79 -8.05
C SER A 210 3.51 1.39 -8.62
N TYR A 211 3.49 1.25 -9.95
CA TYR A 211 3.34 -0.04 -10.62
C TYR A 211 4.45 -1.03 -10.23
N GLY A 212 5.71 -0.62 -10.36
CA GLY A 212 6.87 -1.43 -10.00
C GLY A 212 6.90 -1.81 -8.52
N ALA A 213 6.48 -0.90 -7.62
CA ALA A 213 6.40 -1.17 -6.19
C ALA A 213 5.42 -2.33 -5.87
N ILE A 214 4.24 -2.34 -6.50
CA ILE A 214 3.24 -3.39 -6.28
C ILE A 214 3.69 -4.72 -6.89
N LEU A 215 4.38 -4.72 -8.03
CA LEU A 215 4.97 -5.95 -8.58
C LEU A 215 6.00 -6.54 -7.62
N ALA A 216 6.94 -5.72 -7.14
CA ALA A 216 7.93 -6.14 -6.14
C ALA A 216 7.28 -6.68 -4.86
N PHE A 217 6.17 -6.08 -4.42
CA PHE A 217 5.40 -6.51 -3.24
C PHE A 217 4.93 -7.96 -3.33
N PHE A 218 4.40 -8.37 -4.49
CA PHE A 218 3.78 -9.69 -4.66
C PHE A 218 4.71 -10.78 -5.16
N LEU A 219 5.85 -10.44 -5.77
CA LEU A 219 6.83 -11.41 -6.26
C LEU A 219 7.27 -12.43 -5.19
N PRO A 220 7.59 -12.05 -3.93
CA PRO A 220 7.93 -13.00 -2.87
C PRO A 220 6.83 -14.03 -2.61
N PHE A 221 5.55 -13.66 -2.69
CA PHE A 221 4.44 -14.60 -2.54
C PHE A 221 4.34 -15.55 -3.73
N CYS A 222 4.46 -15.05 -4.96
CA CYS A 222 4.39 -15.87 -6.18
C CYS A 222 5.49 -16.95 -6.21
N ILE A 223 6.73 -16.60 -5.87
CA ILE A 223 7.82 -17.58 -5.77
C ILE A 223 7.60 -18.56 -4.61
N GLY A 224 7.10 -18.08 -3.46
CA GLY A 224 6.76 -18.94 -2.33
C GLY A 224 5.65 -19.94 -2.63
N ALA A 225 4.68 -19.55 -3.46
CA ALA A 225 3.56 -20.38 -3.88
C ALA A 225 3.96 -21.63 -4.67
N LEU A 226 5.13 -21.61 -5.32
CA LEU A 226 5.71 -22.80 -5.94
C LEU A 226 6.01 -23.91 -4.93
N THR A 227 6.22 -23.53 -3.67
CA THR A 227 6.65 -24.45 -2.61
C THR A 227 5.55 -24.77 -1.60
N PHE A 228 4.43 -24.04 -1.57
CA PHE A 228 3.41 -24.26 -0.54
C PHE A 228 2.88 -25.71 -0.55
N PRO A 229 2.74 -26.32 0.65
CA PRO A 229 2.13 -27.64 0.76
C PRO A 229 0.63 -27.54 0.42
N GLY A 230 0.10 -28.52 -0.31
CA GLY A 230 -1.30 -28.56 -0.73
C GLY A 230 -1.61 -27.93 -2.09
N TYR A 231 -0.64 -27.26 -2.73
CA TYR A 231 -0.80 -26.80 -4.11
C TYR A 231 -0.65 -27.97 -5.09
N SER A 232 -1.61 -28.12 -6.01
CA SER A 232 -1.54 -29.09 -7.11
C SER A 232 -0.45 -28.70 -8.12
N SER A 233 -0.01 -29.65 -8.96
CA SER A 233 0.95 -29.36 -10.03
C SER A 233 0.47 -28.22 -10.93
N GLY A 234 -0.82 -28.21 -11.30
CA GLY A 234 -1.41 -27.11 -12.07
C GLY A 234 -1.40 -25.77 -11.32
N GLY A 235 -1.67 -25.77 -10.01
CA GLY A 235 -1.58 -24.56 -9.19
C GLY A 235 -0.15 -24.00 -9.09
N ARG A 236 0.87 -24.88 -9.05
CA ARG A 236 2.28 -24.47 -9.09
C ARG A 236 2.68 -23.93 -10.46
N THR A 237 2.23 -24.56 -11.53
CA THR A 237 2.45 -24.05 -12.89
C THR A 237 1.82 -22.68 -13.08
N ALA A 238 0.58 -22.49 -12.63
CA ALA A 238 -0.08 -21.18 -12.66
C ALA A 238 0.72 -20.14 -11.86
N ALA A 239 1.20 -20.49 -10.66
CA ALA A 239 2.04 -19.59 -9.87
C ALA A 239 3.37 -19.26 -10.55
N LEU A 240 3.98 -20.20 -11.26
CA LEU A 240 5.21 -19.97 -12.04
C LEU A 240 4.95 -19.02 -13.21
N LEU A 241 3.89 -19.25 -13.98
CA LEU A 241 3.52 -18.39 -15.10
C LEU A 241 3.24 -16.96 -14.64
N VAL A 242 2.52 -16.80 -13.54
CA VAL A 242 2.26 -15.48 -12.94
C VAL A 242 3.55 -14.85 -12.42
N PHE A 243 4.41 -15.61 -11.72
CA PHE A 243 5.72 -15.10 -11.28
C PHE A 243 6.54 -14.56 -12.47
N LEU A 244 6.60 -15.31 -13.57
CA LEU A 244 7.30 -14.90 -14.79
C LEU A 244 6.66 -13.65 -15.39
N LEU A 245 5.33 -13.60 -15.49
CA LEU A 245 4.59 -12.44 -15.98
C LEU A 245 4.89 -11.18 -15.16
N LEU A 246 4.78 -11.25 -13.82
CA LEU A 246 5.07 -10.12 -12.95
C LEU A 246 6.55 -9.69 -13.02
N THR A 247 7.47 -10.66 -13.18
CA THR A 247 8.90 -10.38 -13.34
C THR A 247 9.17 -9.63 -14.64
N VAL A 248 8.58 -10.07 -15.76
CA VAL A 248 8.68 -9.37 -17.05
C VAL A 248 8.07 -7.97 -16.96
N GLY A 249 6.90 -7.84 -16.33
CA GLY A 249 6.29 -6.54 -16.05
C GLY A 249 7.20 -5.62 -15.23
N LEU A 250 7.94 -6.16 -14.26
CA LEU A 250 8.87 -5.39 -13.45
C LEU A 250 10.11 -4.97 -14.25
N ILE A 251 10.67 -5.85 -15.09
CA ILE A 251 11.81 -5.54 -16.00
C ILE A 251 11.47 -4.34 -16.88
N PHE A 252 10.33 -4.41 -17.56
CA PHE A 252 9.91 -3.34 -18.46
C PHE A 252 9.32 -2.12 -17.76
N SER A 253 9.16 -2.14 -16.42
CA SER A 253 8.81 -0.94 -15.65
C SER A 253 9.99 0.02 -15.47
N TYR A 254 11.23 -0.45 -15.60
CA TYR A 254 12.47 0.30 -15.34
C TYR A 254 12.55 0.97 -13.94
N THR A 255 11.72 0.56 -12.98
CA THR A 255 11.68 1.15 -11.62
C THR A 255 12.83 0.70 -10.74
N ARG A 256 13.95 1.44 -10.74
CA ARG A 256 15.17 1.16 -9.95
C ARG A 256 14.90 0.88 -8.46
N ALA A 257 14.03 1.69 -7.83
CA ALA A 257 13.69 1.53 -6.42
C ALA A 257 13.00 0.19 -6.09
N ALA A 258 12.26 -0.40 -7.05
CA ALA A 258 11.63 -1.71 -6.88
C ALA A 258 12.66 -2.86 -6.97
N TRP A 259 13.67 -2.75 -7.83
CA TRP A 259 14.80 -3.69 -7.87
C TRP A 259 15.59 -3.67 -6.57
N LEU A 260 15.91 -2.48 -6.07
CA LEU A 260 16.66 -2.32 -4.82
C LEU A 260 15.89 -2.89 -3.62
N SER A 261 14.57 -2.68 -3.57
CA SER A 261 13.77 -3.21 -2.48
C SER A 261 13.64 -4.74 -2.50
N LEU A 262 13.65 -5.37 -3.69
CA LEU A 262 13.75 -6.84 -3.81
C LEU A 262 15.10 -7.37 -3.33
N VAL A 263 16.20 -6.67 -3.62
CA VAL A 263 17.53 -7.03 -3.08
C VAL A 263 17.51 -6.97 -1.56
N GLY A 264 16.97 -5.90 -0.97
CA GLY A 264 16.83 -5.79 0.49
C GLY A 264 15.92 -6.87 1.10
N ALA A 265 14.82 -7.22 0.42
CA ALA A 265 14.00 -8.36 0.83
C ALA A 265 14.78 -9.69 0.74
N PHE A 266 15.59 -9.90 -0.30
CA PHE A 266 16.43 -11.10 -0.40
C PHE A 266 17.47 -11.18 0.72
N VAL A 267 18.09 -10.06 1.10
CA VAL A 267 18.98 -9.99 2.27
C VAL A 267 18.22 -10.40 3.54
N LEU A 268 17.01 -9.88 3.76
CA LEU A 268 16.20 -10.28 4.91
C LEU A 268 15.81 -11.77 4.86
N PHE A 269 15.51 -12.31 3.68
CA PHE A 269 15.27 -13.73 3.50
C PHE A 269 16.47 -14.56 3.98
N LEU A 270 17.69 -14.18 3.61
CA LEU A 270 18.92 -14.83 4.08
C LEU A 270 19.07 -14.72 5.59
N VAL A 271 18.83 -13.55 6.16
CA VAL A 271 18.84 -13.31 7.61
C VAL A 271 17.88 -14.24 8.35
N MET A 272 16.63 -14.33 7.88
CA MET A 272 15.59 -15.18 8.48
C MET A 272 15.85 -16.67 8.26
N ARG A 273 16.47 -17.06 7.13
CA ARG A 273 16.79 -18.44 6.78
C ARG A 273 18.00 -18.96 7.57
N LEU A 274 19.05 -18.15 7.67
CA LEU A 274 20.29 -18.44 8.38
C LEU A 274 20.19 -18.20 9.89
N ARG A 275 19.07 -17.62 10.36
CA ARG A 275 18.84 -17.28 11.77
C ARG A 275 19.93 -16.38 12.34
N VAL A 276 20.34 -15.39 11.56
CA VAL A 276 21.33 -14.40 11.99
C VAL A 276 20.82 -13.72 13.27
N PRO A 277 21.62 -13.67 14.35
CA PRO A 277 21.16 -13.11 15.61
C PRO A 277 20.94 -11.60 15.47
N THR A 278 19.92 -11.07 16.16
CA THR A 278 19.46 -9.68 16.00
C THR A 278 20.53 -8.64 16.35
N TRP A 279 21.51 -8.98 17.19
CA TRP A 279 22.63 -8.09 17.50
C TRP A 279 23.55 -7.84 16.30
N VAL A 280 23.70 -8.82 15.39
CA VAL A 280 24.49 -8.65 14.14
C VAL A 280 23.78 -7.68 13.21
N LEU A 281 22.45 -7.74 13.13
CA LEU A 281 21.66 -6.77 12.37
C LEU A 281 21.77 -5.36 12.95
N GLY A 282 21.70 -5.24 14.28
CA GLY A 282 21.93 -3.98 14.99
C GLY A 282 23.33 -3.43 14.74
N ALA A 283 24.36 -4.27 14.79
CA ALA A 283 25.74 -3.88 14.50
C ALA A 283 25.89 -3.41 13.04
N LEU A 284 25.33 -4.14 12.07
CA LEU A 284 25.36 -3.73 10.66
C LEU A 284 24.66 -2.39 10.42
N LEU A 285 23.51 -2.15 11.06
CA LEU A 285 22.80 -0.86 10.98
C LEU A 285 23.61 0.27 11.60
N VAL A 286 24.23 0.05 12.76
CA VAL A 286 25.11 1.04 13.40
C VAL A 286 26.31 1.33 12.51
N THR A 287 26.97 0.31 11.97
CA THR A 287 28.11 0.49 11.06
C THR A 287 27.69 1.24 9.80
N ALA A 288 26.56 0.89 9.18
CA ALA A 288 26.04 1.61 8.02
C ALA A 288 25.70 3.08 8.35
N GLY A 289 25.11 3.33 9.52
CA GLY A 289 24.83 4.68 10.01
C GLY A 289 26.10 5.49 10.26
N VAL A 290 27.13 4.89 10.87
CA VAL A 290 28.44 5.52 11.08
C VAL A 290 29.10 5.83 9.74
N VAL A 291 29.10 4.89 8.79
CA VAL A 291 29.62 5.12 7.44
C VAL A 291 28.87 6.25 6.75
N TYR A 292 27.54 6.29 6.86
CA TYR A 292 26.74 7.39 6.28
C TYR A 292 27.10 8.75 6.88
N VAL A 293 27.23 8.86 8.21
CA VAL A 293 27.60 10.12 8.88
C VAL A 293 29.02 10.55 8.50
N VAL A 294 29.96 9.61 8.42
CA VAL A 294 31.35 9.90 8.04
C VAL A 294 31.45 10.35 6.58
N GLU A 295 30.70 9.71 5.69
CA GLU A 295 30.74 9.97 4.24
C GLU A 295 29.63 10.92 3.78
N GLN A 296 28.91 11.58 4.68
CA GLN A 296 27.72 12.36 4.33
C GLN A 296 28.05 13.44 3.29
N GLU A 297 29.16 14.16 3.47
CA GLU A 297 29.60 15.22 2.56
C GLU A 297 29.96 14.66 1.17
N GLN A 298 30.66 13.52 1.11
CA GLN A 298 31.01 12.87 -0.17
C GLN A 298 29.79 12.27 -0.86
N ILE A 299 28.83 11.72 -0.11
CA ILE A 299 27.56 11.21 -0.63
C ILE A 299 26.76 12.37 -1.21
N THR A 300 26.66 13.49 -0.50
CA THR A 300 25.98 14.70 -0.99
C THR A 300 26.68 15.25 -2.24
N ILE A 301 28.01 15.38 -2.24
CA ILE A 301 28.78 15.83 -3.42
C ILE A 301 28.63 14.85 -4.60
N ALA A 302 28.58 13.53 -4.36
CA ALA A 302 28.39 12.54 -5.42
C ALA A 302 26.96 12.58 -5.99
N LEU A 303 25.96 12.86 -5.15
CA LEU A 303 24.58 13.07 -5.58
C LEU A 303 24.41 14.40 -6.32
N GLU A 304 25.10 15.45 -5.89
CA GLU A 304 25.12 16.78 -6.51
C GLU A 304 25.95 16.82 -7.79
N ARG A 305 27.01 16.02 -7.94
CA ARG A 305 27.79 15.95 -9.20
C ARG A 305 26.98 15.43 -10.39
N ASN A 306 25.91 14.67 -10.16
CA ASN A 306 24.95 14.33 -11.22
C ASN A 306 24.18 15.57 -11.76
N ARG A 307 24.34 16.75 -11.15
CA ARG A 307 23.72 18.01 -11.56
C ARG A 307 24.48 18.73 -12.69
N ASP A 308 25.79 18.53 -12.80
CA ASP A 308 26.66 19.40 -13.62
C ASP A 308 27.18 18.75 -14.93
N GLU A 309 27.18 17.42 -15.06
CA GLU A 309 27.61 16.74 -16.32
C GLU A 309 26.61 16.89 -17.48
N SER A 310 25.44 17.50 -17.28
CA SER A 310 24.46 17.76 -18.35
C SER A 310 24.60 19.13 -19.03
N SER A 311 25.57 19.96 -18.62
CA SER A 311 25.66 21.36 -19.09
C SER A 311 26.77 21.62 -20.13
N ASP A 312 27.65 20.66 -20.41
CA ASP A 312 28.81 20.92 -21.27
C ASP A 312 29.14 19.72 -22.21
N ASP A 313 28.23 19.37 -23.12
CA ASP A 313 28.61 18.76 -24.41
C ASP A 313 27.50 19.00 -25.46
N LEU A 314 27.53 20.19 -26.04
CA LEU A 314 26.70 20.62 -27.17
C LEU A 314 27.20 19.94 -28.45
N GLY A 315 27.12 18.59 -28.51
CA GLY A 315 27.83 17.84 -29.55
C GLY A 315 27.49 16.37 -29.73
N LYS A 316 26.64 15.72 -28.92
CA LYS A 316 26.23 14.31 -29.15
C LYS A 316 24.74 14.07 -28.99
N HIS A 317 24.15 13.73 -30.13
CA HIS A 317 22.73 13.49 -30.37
C HIS A 317 22.15 12.29 -29.59
N VAL A 318 21.00 12.56 -28.96
CA VAL A 318 19.79 11.70 -28.86
C VAL A 318 19.83 10.50 -27.87
N SER A 319 20.77 10.46 -26.92
CA SER A 319 20.64 9.63 -25.70
C SER A 319 20.53 10.44 -24.40
N SER A 320 20.58 11.78 -24.49
CA SER A 320 20.61 12.68 -23.32
C SER A 320 19.24 13.00 -22.74
N ILE A 321 18.15 12.89 -23.50
CA ILE A 321 16.82 13.31 -23.02
C ILE A 321 16.32 12.40 -21.88
N SER A 322 16.55 11.07 -21.97
CA SER A 322 16.16 10.16 -20.88
C SER A 322 17.06 10.28 -19.65
N ASN A 323 18.33 10.69 -19.84
CA ASN A 323 19.24 10.91 -18.72
C ASN A 323 18.87 12.21 -17.98
N ILE A 324 18.65 13.30 -18.72
CA ILE A 324 18.22 14.60 -18.19
C ILE A 324 16.89 14.49 -17.44
N SER A 325 15.91 13.75 -17.96
CA SER A 325 14.63 13.54 -17.26
C SER A 325 14.79 12.71 -15.98
N SER A 326 15.64 11.68 -16.02
CA SER A 326 15.89 10.83 -14.85
C SER A 326 16.70 11.54 -13.76
N ASP A 327 17.66 12.39 -14.15
CA ASP A 327 18.47 13.21 -13.25
C ASP A 327 17.62 14.31 -12.62
N ALA A 328 16.79 14.99 -13.42
CA ALA A 328 15.82 15.96 -12.91
C ALA A 328 14.83 15.32 -11.93
N SER A 329 14.36 14.10 -12.18
CA SER A 329 13.46 13.38 -11.27
C SER A 329 14.11 13.03 -9.93
N ASN A 330 15.37 12.62 -9.93
CA ASN A 330 16.09 12.33 -8.70
C ASN A 330 16.39 13.60 -7.89
N LEU A 331 16.82 14.68 -8.55
CA LEU A 331 17.04 15.97 -7.92
C LEU A 331 15.74 16.57 -7.35
N GLU A 332 14.61 16.40 -8.04
CA GLU A 332 13.31 16.84 -7.55
C GLU A 332 12.88 16.09 -6.28
N ARG A 333 13.24 14.80 -6.13
CA ARG A 333 13.01 14.09 -4.85
C ARG A 333 13.81 14.72 -3.72
N ILE A 334 15.08 15.06 -3.95
CA ILE A 334 15.93 15.72 -2.94
C ILE A 334 15.33 17.08 -2.56
N ASN A 335 14.93 17.89 -3.52
CA ASN A 335 14.22 19.16 -3.28
C ASN A 335 13.00 18.97 -2.38
N ARG A 336 12.19 17.93 -2.64
CA ARG A 336 11.01 17.62 -1.82
C ARG A 336 11.37 17.13 -0.42
N TRP A 337 12.42 16.33 -0.27
CA TRP A 337 12.89 15.91 1.05
C TRP A 337 13.40 17.10 1.86
N ASN A 338 14.21 17.97 1.24
CA ASN A 338 14.68 19.21 1.88
C ASN A 338 13.51 20.12 2.26
N SER A 339 12.51 20.25 1.38
CA SER A 339 11.28 20.99 1.68
C SER A 339 10.51 20.38 2.86
N ALA A 340 10.39 19.05 2.92
CA ALA A 340 9.75 18.35 4.04
C ALA A 340 10.47 18.59 5.37
N VAL A 341 11.81 18.61 5.36
CA VAL A 341 12.63 18.92 6.55
C VAL A 341 12.43 20.37 6.98
N ARG A 342 12.49 21.34 6.06
CA ARG A 342 12.26 22.77 6.36
C ARG A 342 10.83 23.02 6.88
N MET A 343 9.83 22.34 6.31
CA MET A 343 8.45 22.37 6.81
C MET A 343 8.36 21.87 8.26
N TRP A 344 9.09 20.80 8.58
CA TRP A 344 9.15 20.24 9.92
C TRP A 344 9.84 21.20 10.91
N GLU A 345 10.93 21.85 10.51
CA GLU A 345 11.65 22.82 11.36
C GLU A 345 10.73 23.96 11.83
N GLU A 346 9.78 24.40 11.01
CA GLU A 346 8.79 25.41 11.42
C GLU A 346 7.72 24.86 12.38
N ARG A 347 7.29 23.59 12.22
CA ARG A 347 6.21 22.97 13.01
C ARG A 347 6.59 21.57 13.50
N PRO A 348 7.52 21.46 14.47
CA PRO A 348 8.18 20.19 14.77
C PRO A 348 7.30 19.12 15.40
N VAL A 349 6.24 19.53 16.10
CA VAL A 349 5.37 18.61 16.86
C VAL A 349 4.17 18.18 16.02
N PHE A 350 3.35 19.11 15.55
CA PHE A 350 2.09 18.78 14.87
C PHE A 350 2.17 18.81 13.34
N GLY A 351 3.28 19.32 12.79
CA GLY A 351 3.43 19.52 11.35
C GLY A 351 2.40 20.49 10.76
N TRP A 352 2.23 20.40 9.45
CA TRP A 352 1.30 21.24 8.69
C TRP A 352 -0.11 20.66 8.54
N GLY A 353 -0.33 19.43 9.04
CA GLY A 353 -1.58 18.70 8.93
C GLY A 353 -1.47 17.54 7.92
N PRO A 354 -2.13 16.40 8.17
CA PRO A 354 -2.16 15.26 7.25
C PRO A 354 -2.61 15.65 5.83
N GLY A 355 -1.91 15.16 4.81
CA GLY A 355 -2.23 15.37 3.40
C GLY A 355 -2.05 16.80 2.90
N THR A 356 -1.42 17.70 3.67
CA THR A 356 -1.24 19.11 3.26
C THR A 356 0.06 19.40 2.53
N TYR A 357 1.00 18.45 2.46
CA TYR A 357 2.34 18.66 1.90
C TYR A 357 2.29 19.32 0.52
N MET A 358 1.50 18.75 -0.41
CA MET A 358 1.39 19.23 -1.79
C MET A 358 0.99 20.70 -1.90
N PHE A 359 0.21 21.19 -0.94
CA PHE A 359 -0.30 22.56 -0.90
C PHE A 359 0.64 23.54 -0.18
N GLN A 360 1.49 23.03 0.71
CA GLN A 360 2.27 23.85 1.64
C GLN A 360 3.77 23.86 1.36
N TYR A 361 4.31 22.92 0.58
CA TYR A 361 5.77 22.81 0.40
C TYR A 361 6.39 23.90 -0.50
N ALA A 362 5.60 24.60 -1.32
CA ALA A 362 6.12 25.56 -2.30
C ALA A 362 7.01 26.68 -1.72
N PRO A 363 6.66 27.33 -0.58
CA PRO A 363 7.53 28.31 0.07
C PRO A 363 8.84 27.72 0.63
N PHE A 364 8.90 26.40 0.84
CA PHE A 364 10.06 25.70 1.43
C PHE A 364 11.05 25.18 0.37
N GLN A 365 10.72 25.33 -0.92
CA GLN A 365 11.62 24.98 -2.02
C GLN A 365 12.67 26.07 -2.23
N ALA A 366 13.91 25.84 -1.77
CA ALA A 366 15.03 26.73 -2.02
C ALA A 366 15.32 26.84 -3.52
N SER A 367 15.73 28.03 -3.97
CA SER A 367 16.00 28.28 -5.39
C SER A 367 17.10 27.37 -5.96
N GLU A 368 18.07 26.99 -5.13
CA GLU A 368 19.17 26.10 -5.49
C GLU A 368 18.76 24.64 -5.63
N ASP A 369 17.67 24.21 -5.01
CA ASP A 369 17.15 22.83 -5.08
C ASP A 369 16.18 22.64 -6.27
N ARG A 370 15.73 23.73 -6.90
CA ARG A 370 14.71 23.66 -7.95
C ARG A 370 15.24 23.01 -9.22
N THR A 371 14.36 22.22 -9.84
CA THR A 371 14.60 21.51 -11.10
C THR A 371 13.64 22.00 -12.18
N ILE A 372 13.83 21.53 -13.41
CA ILE A 372 12.93 21.83 -14.54
C ILE A 372 11.49 21.34 -14.32
N ILE A 373 11.26 20.41 -13.38
CA ILE A 373 9.95 19.83 -13.07
C ILE A 373 9.37 20.31 -11.73
N SER A 374 10.05 21.22 -11.02
CA SER A 374 9.54 21.80 -9.78
C SER A 374 8.28 22.63 -10.04
N THR A 375 7.32 22.60 -9.11
CA THR A 375 6.04 23.30 -9.26
C THR A 375 5.58 23.95 -7.97
N ASN A 376 4.93 25.12 -8.12
CA ASN A 376 4.30 25.86 -7.02
C ASN A 376 2.77 25.75 -7.02
N PHE A 377 2.17 25.05 -7.99
CA PHE A 377 0.73 25.06 -8.24
C PHE A 377 -0.01 23.87 -7.62
N ALA A 378 0.49 23.33 -6.49
CA ALA A 378 -0.07 22.14 -5.85
C ALA A 378 -0.31 20.97 -6.82
N ALA A 379 0.54 20.84 -7.85
CA ALA A 379 0.42 19.83 -8.90
C ALA A 379 1.49 18.73 -8.78
N GLY A 380 2.50 18.94 -7.91
CA GLY A 380 3.71 18.11 -7.84
C GLY A 380 3.53 16.82 -7.04
N GLY A 381 2.53 16.73 -6.17
CA GLY A 381 2.32 15.58 -5.29
C GLY A 381 3.01 15.72 -3.94
N ASN A 382 3.52 14.61 -3.43
CA ASN A 382 3.86 14.37 -2.03
C ASN A 382 5.38 14.47 -1.76
N ALA A 383 5.79 14.21 -0.51
CA ALA A 383 7.18 14.23 -0.08
C ALA A 383 8.05 13.08 -0.66
N HIS A 384 7.50 12.16 -1.47
CA HIS A 384 8.23 10.98 -1.96
C HIS A 384 8.91 10.17 -0.84
N SER A 385 8.25 10.04 0.31
CA SER A 385 8.73 9.22 1.41
C SER A 385 7.61 8.95 2.40
N GLU A 386 7.37 7.68 2.70
CA GLU A 386 6.45 7.25 3.74
C GLU A 386 6.90 7.70 5.15
N TYR A 387 8.13 8.19 5.29
CA TYR A 387 8.70 8.63 6.55
C TYR A 387 8.79 10.16 6.65
N LEU A 388 9.28 10.85 5.61
CA LEU A 388 9.38 12.31 5.61
C LEU A 388 8.01 13.00 5.39
N GLY A 389 7.06 12.33 4.74
CA GLY A 389 5.67 12.80 4.66
C GLY A 389 5.08 13.04 6.04
N PRO A 390 4.97 12.00 6.90
CA PRO A 390 4.54 12.18 8.29
C PRO A 390 5.39 13.15 9.11
N LEU A 391 6.70 13.28 8.84
CA LEU A 391 7.55 14.26 9.53
C LEU A 391 7.08 15.70 9.26
N SER A 392 6.84 16.06 8.00
CA SER A 392 6.39 17.40 7.61
C SER A 392 4.92 17.67 7.97
N GLU A 393 4.06 16.67 7.86
CA GLU A 393 2.61 16.82 8.02
C GLU A 393 2.10 16.58 9.44
N GLN A 394 2.79 15.75 10.21
CA GLN A 394 2.38 15.29 11.55
C GLN A 394 3.50 15.42 12.58
N GLY A 395 4.62 16.06 12.22
CA GLY A 395 5.79 16.27 13.06
C GLY A 395 6.57 15.01 13.41
N VAL A 396 7.52 15.15 14.35
CA VAL A 396 8.32 14.04 14.88
C VAL A 396 7.45 12.86 15.36
N PRO A 397 6.34 13.07 16.11
CA PRO A 397 5.53 11.95 16.57
C PRO A 397 4.91 11.15 15.40
N GLY A 398 4.50 11.80 14.32
CA GLY A 398 3.98 11.14 13.12
C GLY A 398 5.01 10.23 12.46
N MET A 399 6.22 10.75 12.23
CA MET A 399 7.34 9.97 11.67
C MET A 399 7.73 8.80 12.59
N LEU A 400 7.86 9.05 13.90
CA LEU A 400 8.24 8.01 14.86
C LEU A 400 7.20 6.89 14.93
N LEU A 401 5.91 7.20 14.86
CA LEU A 401 4.87 6.18 14.82
C LEU A 401 4.94 5.33 13.54
N MET A 402 5.32 5.92 12.40
CA MET A 402 5.55 5.15 11.16
C MET A 402 6.77 4.24 11.27
N VAL A 403 7.90 4.75 11.77
CA VAL A 403 9.11 3.94 12.04
C VAL A 403 8.81 2.83 13.06
N LEU A 404 8.03 3.13 14.10
CA LEU A 404 7.62 2.17 15.11
C LEU A 404 6.72 1.08 14.52
N LEU A 405 5.80 1.42 13.61
CA LEU A 405 4.96 0.44 12.92
C LEU A 405 5.81 -0.56 12.14
N VAL A 406 6.78 -0.06 11.37
CA VAL A 406 7.73 -0.90 10.62
C VAL A 406 8.54 -1.78 11.58
N GLY A 407 9.16 -1.17 12.61
CA GLY A 407 10.01 -1.87 13.57
C GLY A 407 9.27 -2.96 14.34
N VAL A 408 8.08 -2.67 14.88
CA VAL A 408 7.27 -3.64 15.63
C VAL A 408 6.77 -4.75 14.72
N THR A 409 6.36 -4.44 13.48
CA THR A 409 5.91 -5.46 12.52
C THR A 409 7.04 -6.42 12.16
N LEU A 410 8.23 -5.92 11.84
CA LEU A 410 9.40 -6.74 11.54
C LEU A 410 9.87 -7.55 12.74
N TYR A 411 9.90 -6.94 13.93
CA TYR A 411 10.27 -7.63 15.16
C TYR A 411 9.37 -8.85 15.42
N HIS A 412 8.05 -8.66 15.37
CA HIS A 412 7.10 -9.76 15.55
C HIS A 412 7.22 -10.78 14.43
N ALA A 413 7.31 -10.38 13.17
CA ALA A 413 7.44 -11.29 12.03
C ALA A 413 8.70 -12.18 12.10
N ILE A 414 9.86 -11.61 12.43
CA ILE A 414 11.13 -12.36 12.56
C ILE A 414 11.08 -13.33 13.74
N LYS A 415 10.62 -12.88 14.91
CA LYS A 415 10.47 -13.73 16.09
C LYS A 415 9.46 -14.86 15.84
N LEU A 416 8.34 -14.54 15.20
CA LEU A 416 7.31 -15.50 14.78
C LEU A 416 7.87 -16.57 13.85
N HIS A 417 8.56 -16.17 12.79
CA HIS A 417 9.16 -17.12 11.86
C HIS A 417 10.17 -18.05 12.54
N GLY A 418 10.95 -17.54 13.50
CA GLY A 418 11.95 -18.31 14.24
C GLY A 418 11.39 -19.47 15.06
N ARG A 419 10.20 -19.28 15.67
CA ARG A 419 9.53 -20.27 16.53
C ARG A 419 8.57 -21.20 15.80
N MET A 420 8.16 -20.88 14.57
CA MET A 420 7.22 -21.72 13.83
C MET A 420 7.86 -23.03 13.32
N PRO A 421 7.13 -24.15 13.34
CA PRO A 421 7.56 -25.38 12.68
C PRO A 421 7.65 -25.17 11.16
N ALA A 422 8.42 -26.02 10.48
CA ALA A 422 8.43 -26.02 9.02
C ALA A 422 7.04 -26.39 8.48
N GLY A 423 6.52 -25.61 7.52
CA GLY A 423 5.14 -25.80 7.03
C GLY A 423 4.71 -24.74 6.02
N GLY A 424 3.42 -24.75 5.68
CA GLY A 424 2.80 -23.75 4.81
C GLY A 424 2.74 -22.37 5.49
N ASP A 425 2.21 -22.33 6.71
CA ASP A 425 2.03 -21.08 7.48
C ASP A 425 3.36 -20.35 7.71
N ARG A 426 4.45 -21.07 8.00
CA ARG A 426 5.78 -20.47 8.17
C ARG A 426 6.30 -19.86 6.87
N ARG A 427 6.06 -20.51 5.73
CA ARG A 427 6.42 -19.97 4.41
C ARG A 427 5.55 -18.76 4.07
N LEU A 428 4.28 -18.78 4.44
CA LEU A 428 3.37 -17.67 4.22
C LEU A 428 3.82 -16.44 5.02
N VAL A 429 4.14 -16.60 6.31
CA VAL A 429 4.73 -15.53 7.15
C VAL A 429 6.02 -14.99 6.51
N MET A 430 6.91 -15.86 6.04
CA MET A 430 8.13 -15.44 5.33
C MET A 430 7.77 -14.57 4.11
N THR A 431 6.98 -15.07 3.18
CA THR A 431 6.67 -14.36 1.93
C THR A 431 5.92 -13.05 2.16
N THR A 432 5.03 -13.02 3.15
CA THR A 432 4.30 -11.81 3.58
C THR A 432 5.26 -10.78 4.17
N THR A 433 6.20 -11.20 5.01
CA THR A 433 7.23 -10.32 5.58
C THR A 433 8.12 -9.73 4.49
N LEU A 434 8.54 -10.56 3.52
CA LEU A 434 9.34 -10.11 2.39
C LEU A 434 8.59 -9.09 1.53
N GLY A 435 7.31 -9.33 1.22
CA GLY A 435 6.47 -8.37 0.50
C GLY A 435 6.37 -7.02 1.23
N LEU A 436 6.08 -7.04 2.53
CA LEU A 436 6.07 -5.82 3.36
C LEU A 436 7.42 -5.09 3.35
N VAL A 437 8.53 -5.81 3.36
CA VAL A 437 9.87 -5.22 3.35
C VAL A 437 10.22 -4.58 2.02
N THR A 438 9.79 -5.18 0.90
CA THR A 438 9.93 -4.49 -0.39
C THR A 438 9.21 -3.15 -0.36
N TYR A 439 8.05 -3.06 0.29
CA TYR A 439 7.34 -1.80 0.46
C TYR A 439 8.01 -0.84 1.43
N TYR A 440 8.43 -1.28 2.61
CA TYR A 440 9.08 -0.42 3.60
C TYR A 440 10.36 0.22 3.05
N LEU A 441 11.13 -0.53 2.25
CA LEU A 441 12.32 -0.03 1.58
C LEU A 441 11.99 0.89 0.41
N HIS A 442 11.02 0.51 -0.42
CA HIS A 442 10.57 1.36 -1.52
C HIS A 442 9.97 2.68 -1.02
N GLY A 443 9.23 2.62 0.09
CA GLY A 443 8.62 3.73 0.80
C GLY A 443 9.62 4.71 1.42
N ALA A 444 10.91 4.37 1.47
CA ALA A 444 11.93 5.35 1.82
C ALA A 444 12.09 6.43 0.74
N LEU A 445 11.88 6.04 -0.52
CA LEU A 445 12.11 6.86 -1.71
C LEU A 445 10.81 7.29 -2.43
N ASN A 446 9.66 6.79 -1.99
CA ASN A 446 8.34 7.09 -2.53
C ASN A 446 7.28 6.96 -1.42
N ASN A 447 6.04 7.33 -1.70
CA ASN A 447 4.90 7.06 -0.82
C ASN A 447 3.63 6.83 -1.64
N PHE A 448 2.92 5.76 -1.29
CA PHE A 448 1.72 5.26 -1.96
C PHE A 448 0.66 4.76 -0.97
N LEU A 449 0.86 4.89 0.35
CA LEU A 449 -0.14 4.49 1.34
C LEU A 449 -1.40 5.35 1.27
N ASP A 450 -1.43 6.45 0.55
CA ASP A 450 -2.63 7.21 0.21
C ASP A 450 -3.43 6.60 -0.95
N LEU A 451 -2.82 5.69 -1.73
CA LEU A 451 -3.47 4.97 -2.82
C LEU A 451 -4.02 3.62 -2.36
N ASP A 452 -5.17 3.22 -2.90
CA ASP A 452 -5.77 1.92 -2.64
C ASP A 452 -4.83 0.76 -3.03
N LYS A 453 -4.11 0.95 -4.15
CA LYS A 453 -3.15 0.00 -4.73
C LYS A 453 -2.16 -0.55 -3.72
N ALA A 454 -1.51 0.31 -2.95
CA ALA A 454 -0.56 -0.11 -1.92
C ALA A 454 -1.24 -0.34 -0.56
N SER A 455 -2.24 0.45 -0.20
CA SER A 455 -2.92 0.34 1.10
C SER A 455 -3.56 -1.03 1.32
N VAL A 456 -4.25 -1.55 0.32
CA VAL A 456 -4.95 -2.84 0.41
C VAL A 456 -4.01 -3.99 0.79
N PRO A 457 -2.92 -4.26 0.04
CA PRO A 457 -1.99 -5.31 0.41
C PRO A 457 -1.20 -4.98 1.67
N PHE A 458 -0.83 -3.71 1.91
CA PHE A 458 -0.08 -3.31 3.10
C PHE A 458 -0.81 -3.68 4.41
N TRP A 459 -2.07 -3.26 4.54
CA TRP A 459 -2.85 -3.53 5.75
C TRP A 459 -3.21 -5.01 5.89
N ALA A 460 -3.57 -5.67 4.77
CA ALA A 460 -3.90 -7.10 4.77
C ALA A 460 -2.69 -7.98 5.16
N PHE A 461 -1.50 -7.66 4.68
CA PHE A 461 -0.28 -8.38 5.03
C PHE A 461 0.11 -8.11 6.49
N THR A 462 -0.05 -6.89 6.96
CA THR A 462 0.24 -6.52 8.36
C THR A 462 -0.67 -7.29 9.33
N VAL A 463 -1.99 -7.35 9.07
CA VAL A 463 -2.90 -8.11 9.94
C VAL A 463 -2.67 -9.62 9.86
N LEU A 464 -2.21 -10.14 8.71
CA LEU A 464 -1.84 -11.55 8.58
C LEU A 464 -0.70 -11.92 9.53
N ILE A 465 0.31 -11.04 9.69
CA ILE A 465 1.37 -11.24 10.70
C ILE A 465 0.77 -11.28 12.11
N VAL A 466 -0.15 -10.37 12.45
CA VAL A 466 -0.83 -10.34 13.76
C VAL A 466 -1.60 -11.64 14.03
N LEU A 467 -2.40 -12.10 13.06
CA LEU A 467 -3.18 -13.33 13.21
C LEU A 467 -2.28 -14.56 13.38
N MET A 468 -1.18 -14.63 12.64
CA MET A 468 -0.21 -15.72 12.78
C MET A 468 0.54 -15.64 14.12
N ASP A 469 0.84 -14.44 14.61
CA ASP A 469 1.49 -14.23 15.92
C ASP A 469 0.59 -14.70 17.08
N ILE A 470 -0.72 -14.45 16.96
CA ILE A 470 -1.76 -14.91 17.90
C ILE A 470 -1.93 -16.44 17.80
N ARG A 471 -1.93 -17.00 16.59
CA ARG A 471 -2.14 -18.44 16.35
C ARG A 471 -0.97 -19.29 16.85
N TYR A 472 0.25 -18.74 16.80
CA TYR A 472 1.47 -19.41 17.27
C TYR A 472 2.06 -18.66 18.47
N PRO A 473 1.45 -18.75 19.68
CA PRO A 473 1.86 -17.98 20.86
C PRO A 473 3.28 -18.34 21.34
N ARG A 474 3.87 -17.48 22.20
CA ARG A 474 5.22 -17.75 22.74
C ARG A 474 5.04 -18.91 23.72
N THR A 475 5.85 -19.96 23.60
CA THR A 475 5.94 -20.98 24.64
C THR A 475 6.43 -20.25 25.89
N VAL A 476 5.54 -20.02 26.84
CA VAL A 476 5.94 -19.51 28.16
C VAL A 476 6.75 -20.65 28.77
N GLU A 477 8.05 -20.44 28.96
CA GLU A 477 8.82 -21.26 29.89
C GLU A 477 8.12 -21.12 31.25
N ARG A 478 7.28 -22.10 31.60
CA ARG A 478 6.90 -22.29 33.00
C ARG A 478 8.22 -22.56 33.72
N THR A 479 8.71 -21.56 34.44
CA THR A 479 9.68 -21.75 35.52
C THR A 479 9.23 -22.98 36.30
N LYS A 480 10.09 -23.99 36.34
CA LYS A 480 9.90 -25.16 37.19
C LYS A 480 9.79 -24.64 38.62
N ASP A 481 8.59 -24.55 39.17
CA ASP A 481 8.43 -24.47 40.60
C ASP A 481 9.11 -25.73 41.17
N PRO A 482 10.07 -25.60 42.10
CA PRO A 482 10.65 -26.77 42.74
C PRO A 482 9.52 -27.48 43.48
N ILE A 483 9.33 -28.75 43.14
CA ILE A 483 8.46 -29.66 43.88
C ILE A 483 9.02 -29.71 45.31
N VAL A 484 8.42 -28.93 46.21
CA VAL A 484 8.59 -29.12 47.64
C VAL A 484 7.83 -30.40 47.96
N SER A 485 8.55 -31.51 48.12
CA SER A 485 7.98 -32.73 48.69
C SER A 485 7.57 -32.44 50.13
N PRO A 486 6.33 -32.74 50.56
CA PRO A 486 6.01 -32.72 51.98
C PRO A 486 6.78 -33.88 52.64
N ALA A 487 7.60 -33.53 53.63
CA ALA A 487 8.18 -34.46 54.59
C ALA A 487 7.15 -34.81 55.68
#